data_AF-A0A1R3IGM5-F1
#
_entry.id   AF-A0A1R3IGM5-F1
#
_cell.length_a   1.000
_cell.length_b   1.000
_cell.length_c   1.000
_cell.angle_alpha   90.00
_cell.angle_beta   90.00
_cell.angle_gamma   90.00
#
_symmetry.space_group_name_H-M   'P 1'
#
loop_
_entity.id
_entity.type
_entity.pdbx_description
1 polymer ?
#
loop_
_entity_poly.entity_id
_entity_poly.type
_entity_poly.pdbx_seq_one_letter_code
_entity_poly.pdbx_strand_id
1 'polypeptide(L)'
;MYRSILESFRLGDNKDVRWYVMGDDDSLFFVDNLVELLGKYDHNKYYYIGANSEAIRSNYDFSFDMGYGGAGYALSYSLIETLVPMMDSCIERYSYVWVSDQLSSFCLADIGVALTIAKGIHQSKTPPLFMFNARKLTDNPCEAPHVFFLDSIKQMEDNLVITTYNRTLPWNLQPCSASANYSADSITQIQVFLQSTKRKEAGRIECCDVEYVDGTNVADVKLRSCLIGELIA
;
A
#
# COMPACT_ATOMS: atom_id res chain seq x y z
N MET A 1 -6.74 -9.25 -9.55
CA MET A 1 -6.48 -8.84 -8.16
C MET A 1 -7.04 -9.83 -7.15
N TYR A 2 -8.35 -10.11 -7.06
CA TYR A 2 -8.94 -10.96 -6.00
C TYR A 2 -8.21 -12.29 -5.66
N ARG A 3 -7.77 -13.06 -6.67
CA ARG A 3 -6.99 -14.31 -6.45
C ARG A 3 -5.65 -14.09 -5.72
N SER A 4 -5.10 -12.87 -5.66
CA SER A 4 -3.87 -12.58 -4.92
C SER A 4 -4.01 -12.88 -3.42
N ILE A 5 -5.22 -12.77 -2.85
CA ILE A 5 -5.47 -13.16 -1.46
C ILE A 5 -5.14 -14.65 -1.25
N LEU A 6 -5.63 -15.50 -2.15
CA LEU A 6 -5.39 -16.95 -2.11
C LEU A 6 -3.91 -17.27 -2.29
N GLU A 7 -3.27 -16.65 -3.29
CA GLU A 7 -1.85 -16.90 -3.58
C GLU A 7 -0.96 -16.44 -2.42
N SER A 8 -1.20 -15.24 -1.87
CA SER A 8 -0.49 -14.74 -0.69
C SER A 8 -0.69 -15.64 0.54
N PHE A 9 -1.90 -16.14 0.77
CA PHE A 9 -2.17 -17.07 1.87
C PHE A 9 -1.44 -18.41 1.69
N ARG A 10 -1.27 -18.91 0.46
CA ARG A 10 -0.61 -20.18 0.17
C ARG A 10 0.92 -20.15 0.29
N LEU A 11 1.54 -18.97 0.39
CA LEU A 11 2.99 -18.86 0.57
C LEU A 11 3.50 -19.48 1.89
N GLY A 12 2.60 -19.75 2.85
CA GLY A 12 2.84 -20.73 3.91
C GLY A 12 3.59 -20.23 5.14
N ASP A 13 4.02 -18.96 5.17
CA ASP A 13 4.69 -18.34 6.33
C ASP A 13 3.76 -17.40 7.11
N ASN A 14 2.52 -17.84 7.36
CA ASN A 14 1.50 -16.97 7.94
C ASN A 14 1.42 -17.01 9.47
N LYS A 15 2.36 -17.68 10.16
CA LYS A 15 2.24 -17.97 11.60
C LYS A 15 2.11 -16.72 12.48
N ASP A 16 2.64 -15.60 12.01
CA ASP A 16 2.63 -14.31 12.72
C ASP A 16 1.84 -13.22 11.97
N VAL A 17 1.15 -13.57 10.88
CA VAL A 17 0.35 -12.62 10.10
C VAL A 17 -0.95 -12.33 10.81
N ARG A 18 -1.24 -11.03 11.03
CA ARG A 18 -2.46 -10.57 11.71
C ARG A 18 -3.49 -9.97 10.76
N TRP A 19 -3.01 -9.34 9.69
CA TRP A 19 -3.83 -8.56 8.77
C TRP A 19 -3.33 -8.76 7.34
N TYR A 20 -4.27 -8.91 6.41
CA TYR A 20 -4.03 -8.81 4.98
C TYR A 20 -4.54 -7.45 4.51
N VAL A 21 -3.68 -6.68 3.87
CA VAL A 21 -4.01 -5.33 3.40
C VAL A 21 -3.99 -5.35 1.88
N MET A 22 -5.10 -4.94 1.28
CA MET A 22 -5.27 -4.83 -0.17
C MET A 22 -5.14 -3.36 -0.57
N GLY A 23 -4.52 -3.09 -1.72
CA GLY A 23 -4.38 -1.76 -2.30
C GLY A 23 -3.96 -1.83 -3.77
N ASP A 24 -4.14 -0.72 -4.47
CA ASP A 24 -3.68 -0.55 -5.85
C ASP A 24 -2.20 -0.10 -5.90
N ASP A 25 -1.56 -0.20 -7.06
CA ASP A 25 -0.15 0.17 -7.25
C ASP A 25 0.10 1.70 -7.18
N ASP A 26 -0.96 2.49 -7.20
CA ASP A 26 -0.95 3.94 -6.97
C ASP A 26 -1.49 4.34 -5.57
N SER A 27 -1.68 3.36 -4.67
CA SER A 27 -2.05 3.57 -3.27
C SER A 27 -0.83 3.78 -2.38
N LEU A 28 -0.90 4.76 -1.47
CA LEU A 28 0.14 5.06 -0.48
C LEU A 28 -0.30 4.64 0.92
N PHE A 29 0.47 3.76 1.56
CA PHE A 29 0.23 3.29 2.93
C PHE A 29 1.20 3.95 3.92
N PHE A 30 0.65 4.58 4.97
CA PHE A 30 1.43 5.01 6.12
C PHE A 30 1.40 3.90 7.17
N VAL A 31 2.46 3.08 7.20
CA VAL A 31 2.49 1.83 7.98
C VAL A 31 2.23 2.07 9.47
N ASP A 32 2.83 3.10 10.07
CA ASP A 32 2.60 3.42 11.49
C ASP A 32 1.12 3.73 11.79
N ASN A 33 0.48 4.51 10.91
CA ASN A 33 -0.94 4.84 11.03
C ASN A 33 -1.82 3.61 10.86
N LEU A 34 -1.47 2.75 9.91
CA LEU A 34 -2.18 1.52 9.63
C LEU A 34 -2.07 0.57 10.83
N VAL A 35 -0.88 0.42 11.41
CA VAL A 35 -0.66 -0.38 12.63
C VAL A 35 -1.44 0.18 13.81
N GLU A 36 -1.45 1.51 14.01
CA GLU A 36 -2.23 2.14 15.08
C GLU A 36 -3.74 1.93 14.89
N LEU A 37 -4.24 2.07 13.65
CA LEU A 37 -5.65 1.85 13.31
C LEU A 37 -6.05 0.39 13.55
N LEU A 38 -5.30 -0.55 12.99
CA LEU A 38 -5.59 -1.98 13.07
C LEU A 38 -5.36 -2.54 14.47
N GLY A 39 -4.47 -1.93 15.25
CA GLY A 39 -4.23 -2.25 16.66
C GLY A 39 -5.45 -2.00 17.57
N LYS A 40 -6.47 -1.28 17.10
CA LYS A 40 -7.75 -1.07 17.81
C LYS A 40 -8.67 -2.29 17.75
N TYR A 41 -8.37 -3.26 16.89
CA TYR A 41 -9.22 -4.41 16.60
C TYR A 41 -8.54 -5.74 16.95
N ASP A 42 -9.33 -6.69 17.42
CA ASP A 42 -8.86 -8.05 17.70
C ASP A 42 -8.80 -8.86 16.40
N HIS A 43 -7.60 -9.05 15.85
CA HIS A 43 -7.36 -9.79 14.60
C HIS A 43 -7.83 -11.26 14.61
N ASN A 44 -8.17 -11.82 15.78
CA ASN A 44 -8.77 -13.15 15.90
C ASN A 44 -10.28 -13.16 15.60
N LYS A 45 -10.89 -11.98 15.40
CA LYS A 45 -12.29 -11.83 14.97
C LYS A 45 -12.35 -11.37 13.52
N TYR A 46 -13.52 -11.56 12.92
CA TYR A 46 -13.73 -11.20 11.52
C TYR A 46 -13.91 -9.70 11.36
N TYR A 47 -12.93 -9.08 10.69
CA TYR A 47 -12.94 -7.67 10.37
C TYR A 47 -12.64 -7.44 8.90
N TYR A 48 -13.53 -6.69 8.25
CA TYR A 48 -13.33 -6.05 6.95
C TYR A 48 -13.30 -4.55 7.17
N ILE A 49 -12.12 -3.94 7.17
CA ILE A 49 -11.91 -2.54 7.53
C ILE A 49 -11.51 -1.76 6.29
N GLY A 50 -12.26 -0.73 5.96
CA GLY A 50 -12.01 0.09 4.77
C GLY A 50 -12.81 1.38 4.81
N ALA A 51 -12.94 2.04 3.67
CA ALA A 51 -13.90 3.13 3.50
C ALA A 51 -14.63 3.02 2.17
N ASN A 52 -15.84 3.57 2.15
CA ASN A 52 -16.57 3.84 0.92
C ASN A 52 -15.90 4.96 0.12
N SER A 53 -16.27 5.09 -1.14
CA SER A 53 -15.70 6.09 -2.02
C SER A 53 -16.14 7.49 -1.60
N GLU A 54 -15.27 8.50 -1.69
CA GLU A 54 -15.73 9.88 -1.61
C GLU A 54 -16.49 10.32 -2.88
N ALA A 55 -16.34 9.57 -3.97
CA ALA A 55 -17.09 9.80 -5.19
C ALA A 55 -18.48 9.15 -5.09
N ILE A 56 -19.52 9.98 -5.04
CA ILE A 56 -20.93 9.52 -5.04
C ILE A 56 -21.21 8.59 -6.22
N ARG A 57 -20.63 8.88 -7.39
CA ARG A 57 -20.81 8.06 -8.59
C ARG A 57 -20.30 6.64 -8.39
N SER A 58 -19.11 6.47 -7.81
CA SER A 58 -18.54 5.16 -7.51
C SER A 58 -19.42 4.38 -6.53
N ASN A 59 -19.92 5.03 -5.48
CA ASN A 59 -20.84 4.37 -4.53
C ASN A 59 -22.15 3.95 -5.19
N TYR A 60 -22.70 4.79 -6.08
CA TYR A 60 -23.92 4.50 -6.80
C TYR A 60 -23.76 3.35 -7.81
N ASP A 61 -22.65 3.32 -8.54
CA ASP A 61 -22.40 2.31 -9.56
C ASP A 61 -21.98 0.95 -8.95
N PHE A 62 -21.43 0.92 -7.73
CA PHE A 62 -20.95 -0.31 -7.07
C PHE A 62 -21.66 -0.65 -5.75
N SER A 63 -21.35 0.03 -4.65
CA SER A 63 -22.03 -0.14 -3.36
C SER A 63 -21.62 0.98 -2.38
N PHE A 64 -22.53 1.37 -1.49
CA PHE A 64 -22.24 2.26 -0.36
C PHE A 64 -21.61 1.52 0.84
N ASP A 65 -21.68 0.18 0.82
CA ASP A 65 -21.27 -0.72 1.91
C ASP A 65 -20.08 -1.62 1.51
N MET A 66 -19.19 -1.11 0.65
CA MET A 66 -17.95 -1.79 0.27
C MET A 66 -16.72 -0.91 0.52
N GLY A 67 -15.62 -1.56 0.87
CA GLY A 67 -14.29 -0.97 0.89
C GLY A 67 -13.70 -0.98 -0.51
N TYR A 68 -13.20 0.17 -0.96
CA TYR A 68 -12.66 0.32 -2.30
C TYR A 68 -11.14 0.07 -2.34
N GLY A 69 -10.68 -0.72 -3.31
CA GLY A 69 -9.28 -1.13 -3.45
C GLY A 69 -8.31 0.03 -3.68
N GLY A 70 -8.70 1.02 -4.48
CA GLY A 70 -7.89 2.22 -4.69
C GLY A 70 -7.69 3.11 -3.46
N ALA A 71 -8.47 2.91 -2.40
CA ALA A 71 -8.19 3.51 -1.09
C ALA A 71 -7.44 2.57 -0.14
N GLY A 72 -7.45 1.28 -0.46
CA GLY A 72 -7.02 0.19 0.37
C GLY A 72 -8.05 -0.25 1.41
N TYR A 73 -7.98 -1.52 1.78
CA TYR A 73 -8.76 -2.11 2.88
C TYR A 73 -7.99 -3.24 3.55
N ALA A 74 -8.29 -3.51 4.82
CA ALA A 74 -7.68 -4.56 5.61
C ALA A 74 -8.68 -5.67 5.97
N LEU A 75 -8.19 -6.90 5.94
CA LEU A 75 -8.90 -8.11 6.33
C LEU A 75 -8.13 -8.78 7.47
N SER A 76 -8.81 -9.10 8.55
CA SER A 76 -8.21 -9.87 9.67
C SER A 76 -7.76 -11.25 9.21
N TYR A 77 -6.67 -11.78 9.76
CA TYR A 77 -6.18 -13.12 9.44
C TYR A 77 -7.26 -14.21 9.59
N SER A 78 -7.99 -14.20 10.70
CA SER A 78 -9.09 -15.15 10.98
C SER A 78 -10.21 -15.14 9.91
N LEU A 79 -10.48 -13.98 9.32
CA LEU A 79 -11.43 -13.84 8.22
C LEU A 79 -10.87 -14.44 6.92
N ILE A 80 -9.58 -14.24 6.64
CA ILE A 80 -8.93 -14.83 5.47
C ILE A 80 -8.93 -16.36 5.53
N GLU A 81 -8.67 -16.94 6.70
CA GLU A 81 -8.75 -18.40 6.89
C GLU A 81 -10.13 -18.97 6.55
N THR A 82 -11.19 -18.19 6.79
CA THR A 82 -12.56 -18.56 6.45
C THR A 82 -12.89 -18.30 4.98
N LEU A 83 -12.36 -17.20 4.42
CA LEU A 83 -12.60 -16.77 3.04
C LEU A 83 -11.94 -17.70 2.02
N VAL A 84 -10.66 -18.04 2.24
CA VAL A 84 -9.82 -18.80 1.29
C VAL A 84 -10.48 -20.10 0.80
N PRO A 85 -11.02 -20.97 1.67
CA PRO A 85 -11.67 -22.22 1.25
C PRO A 85 -12.90 -22.01 0.36
N MET A 86 -13.57 -20.86 0.45
CA MET A 86 -14.78 -20.58 -0.33
C MET A 86 -14.56 -19.66 -1.54
N MET A 87 -13.35 -19.10 -1.71
CA MET A 87 -13.06 -18.13 -2.76
C MET A 87 -13.44 -18.61 -4.16
N ASP A 88 -13.08 -19.85 -4.54
CA ASP A 88 -13.39 -20.38 -5.87
C ASP A 88 -14.91 -20.49 -6.09
N SER A 89 -15.65 -21.00 -5.08
CA SER A 89 -17.12 -21.07 -5.16
C SER A 89 -17.78 -19.69 -5.22
N CYS A 90 -17.18 -18.68 -4.56
CA CYS A 90 -17.66 -17.31 -4.61
C CYS A 90 -17.40 -16.67 -5.99
N ILE A 91 -16.22 -16.90 -6.58
CA ILE A 91 -15.88 -16.45 -7.93
C ILE A 91 -16.86 -17.04 -8.95
N GLU A 92 -17.19 -18.32 -8.85
CA GLU A 92 -18.16 -18.98 -9.72
C GLU A 92 -19.56 -18.38 -9.56
N ARG A 93 -19.99 -18.17 -8.31
CA ARG A 93 -21.30 -17.57 -7.95
C ARG A 93 -21.47 -16.17 -8.53
N TYR A 94 -20.44 -15.34 -8.41
CA TYR A 94 -20.43 -13.96 -8.87
C TYR A 94 -19.57 -13.77 -10.13
N SER A 95 -19.57 -14.76 -11.02
CA SER A 95 -18.78 -14.75 -12.26
C SER A 95 -19.12 -13.59 -13.21
N TYR A 96 -20.26 -12.92 -13.01
CA TYR A 96 -20.67 -11.72 -13.74
C TYR A 96 -20.06 -10.42 -13.18
N VAL A 97 -19.40 -10.47 -12.01
CA VAL A 97 -18.76 -9.30 -11.39
C VAL A 97 -17.33 -9.15 -11.93
N TRP A 98 -17.06 -8.04 -12.60
CA TRP A 98 -15.77 -7.71 -13.22
C TRP A 98 -14.86 -6.85 -12.34
N VAL A 99 -15.37 -6.28 -11.25
CA VAL A 99 -14.62 -5.44 -10.32
C VAL A 99 -14.20 -6.26 -9.10
N SER A 100 -12.89 -6.34 -8.84
CA SER A 100 -12.35 -7.20 -7.79
C SER A 100 -12.82 -6.82 -6.39
N ASP A 101 -12.94 -5.54 -6.09
CA ASP A 101 -13.29 -5.08 -4.74
C ASP A 101 -14.76 -5.32 -4.44
N GLN A 102 -15.60 -5.16 -5.46
CA GLN A 102 -17.01 -5.52 -5.40
C GLN A 102 -17.16 -7.03 -5.18
N LEU A 103 -16.39 -7.85 -5.92
CA LEU A 103 -16.35 -9.30 -5.72
C LEU A 103 -15.91 -9.67 -4.29
N SER A 104 -14.83 -9.05 -3.79
CA SER A 104 -14.40 -9.21 -2.39
C SER A 104 -15.54 -8.91 -1.43
N SER A 105 -16.23 -7.77 -1.60
CA SER A 105 -17.33 -7.36 -0.72
C SER A 105 -18.47 -8.38 -0.69
N PHE A 106 -18.81 -8.97 -1.84
CA PHE A 106 -19.88 -9.97 -1.93
C PHE A 106 -19.48 -11.28 -1.24
N CYS A 107 -18.24 -11.75 -1.46
CA CYS A 107 -17.74 -12.94 -0.77
C CYS A 107 -17.65 -12.75 0.74
N LEU A 108 -17.30 -11.55 1.21
CA LEU A 108 -17.29 -11.23 2.64
C LEU A 108 -18.71 -11.15 3.23
N ALA A 109 -19.67 -10.63 2.45
CA ALA A 109 -21.07 -10.60 2.84
C ALA A 109 -21.67 -12.02 2.95
N ASP A 110 -21.25 -12.97 2.11
CA ASP A 110 -21.65 -14.38 2.22
C ASP A 110 -21.20 -15.03 3.54
N ILE A 111 -20.09 -14.55 4.12
CA ILE A 111 -19.59 -14.96 5.45
C ILE A 111 -20.37 -14.23 6.57
N GLY A 112 -21.16 -13.22 6.23
CA GLY A 112 -21.89 -12.37 7.18
C GLY A 112 -21.05 -11.23 7.75
N VAL A 113 -19.98 -10.83 7.05
CA VAL A 113 -19.07 -9.76 7.49
C VAL A 113 -19.37 -8.48 6.72
N ALA A 114 -19.83 -7.46 7.44
CA ALA A 114 -20.06 -6.13 6.90
C ALA A 114 -18.80 -5.25 6.93
N LEU A 115 -18.75 -4.24 6.07
CA LEU A 115 -17.70 -3.23 6.10
C LEU A 115 -17.70 -2.46 7.43
N THR A 116 -16.55 -2.42 8.07
CA THR A 116 -16.24 -1.49 9.16
C THR A 116 -15.59 -0.25 8.57
N ILE A 117 -16.34 0.85 8.54
CA ILE A 117 -15.83 2.13 8.01
C ILE A 117 -14.78 2.71 8.95
N ALA A 118 -13.55 2.85 8.46
CA ALA A 118 -12.47 3.53 9.13
C ALA A 118 -12.15 4.86 8.45
N LYS A 119 -12.08 5.93 9.26
CA LYS A 119 -11.63 7.24 8.79
C LYS A 119 -10.13 7.20 8.49
N GLY A 120 -9.69 7.96 7.49
CA GLY A 120 -8.28 8.00 7.07
C GLY A 120 -7.94 7.06 5.91
N ILE A 121 -8.94 6.41 5.31
CA ILE A 121 -8.86 5.57 4.10
C ILE A 121 -9.56 6.33 2.97
N HIS A 122 -8.87 6.62 1.87
CA HIS A 122 -9.29 7.62 0.88
C HIS A 122 -9.05 7.20 -0.58
N GLN A 123 -10.04 7.39 -1.48
CA GLN A 123 -9.93 7.02 -2.91
C GLN A 123 -9.66 8.20 -3.87
N SER A 124 -10.31 9.36 -3.67
CA SER A 124 -10.55 10.30 -4.79
C SER A 124 -9.64 11.52 -4.85
N LYS A 125 -8.82 11.68 -5.91
CA LYS A 125 -7.76 12.70 -6.18
C LYS A 125 -8.03 14.20 -5.85
N THR A 126 -9.23 14.57 -5.44
CA THR A 126 -9.67 15.94 -5.18
C THR A 126 -9.55 16.35 -3.71
N PRO A 127 -9.15 17.61 -3.42
CA PRO A 127 -8.91 18.05 -2.06
C PRO A 127 -10.12 17.94 -1.11
N PRO A 128 -9.88 17.66 0.20
CA PRO A 128 -8.56 17.66 0.85
C PRO A 128 -7.85 16.28 0.80
N LEU A 129 -6.88 16.23 -0.11
CA LEU A 129 -5.64 15.46 -0.26
C LEU A 129 -5.60 13.95 0.06
N PHE A 130 -5.30 13.23 -1.03
CA PHE A 130 -4.69 11.92 -1.22
C PHE A 130 -3.68 11.69 -0.15
N MET A 131 -3.92 10.66 0.65
CA MET A 131 -2.99 9.92 1.48
C MET A 131 -3.86 9.14 2.47
N PHE A 132 -3.40 7.99 2.95
CA PHE A 132 -3.88 7.37 4.18
C PHE A 132 -3.66 8.37 5.35
N ASN A 133 -4.49 9.40 5.43
CA ASN A 133 -4.27 10.54 6.30
C ASN A 133 -5.03 10.29 7.61
N ALA A 134 -4.49 9.38 8.42
CA ALA A 134 -4.84 9.33 9.84
C ALA A 134 -3.99 10.30 10.68
N ARG A 135 -2.95 10.92 10.11
CA ARG A 135 -2.20 12.00 10.78
C ARG A 135 -2.77 13.35 10.38
N LYS A 136 -2.87 14.30 11.31
CA LYS A 136 -2.97 15.70 10.90
C LYS A 136 -1.66 16.06 10.21
N LEU A 137 -1.70 16.79 9.10
CA LEU A 137 -0.51 17.46 8.57
C LEU A 137 0.12 18.24 9.73
N THR A 138 1.31 17.84 10.13
CA THR A 138 2.04 18.48 11.23
C THR A 138 3.00 19.49 10.64
N ASP A 139 3.10 20.67 11.24
CA ASP A 139 4.17 21.61 10.93
C ASP A 139 5.52 21.17 11.53
N ASN A 140 5.59 19.97 12.12
CA ASN A 140 6.83 19.37 12.60
C ASN A 140 7.63 18.81 11.40
N PRO A 141 8.81 19.38 11.09
CA PRO A 141 9.64 18.92 9.95
C PRO A 141 10.12 17.49 10.08
N CYS A 142 10.21 16.93 11.29
CA CYS A 142 10.62 15.55 11.51
C CYS A 142 9.50 14.52 11.22
N GLU A 143 8.26 14.99 11.10
CA GLU A 143 7.08 14.12 10.91
C GLU A 143 6.40 14.36 9.55
N ALA A 144 6.72 15.46 8.87
CA ALA A 144 6.15 15.82 7.58
C ALA A 144 6.71 14.94 6.44
N PRO A 145 5.86 14.26 5.64
CA PRO A 145 6.34 13.38 4.59
C PRO A 145 6.92 14.16 3.39
N HIS A 146 7.98 13.64 2.79
CA HIS A 146 8.48 14.09 1.48
C HIS A 146 7.81 13.30 0.37
N VAL A 147 7.13 14.00 -0.55
CA VAL A 147 6.38 13.36 -1.65
C VAL A 147 7.14 13.53 -2.96
N PHE A 148 7.37 12.40 -3.64
CA PHE A 148 8.03 12.33 -4.93
C PHE A 148 7.08 11.71 -5.97
N PHE A 149 7.11 12.24 -7.18
CA PHE A 149 6.28 11.77 -8.30
C PHE A 149 7.16 11.19 -9.39
N LEU A 150 6.69 10.11 -10.02
CA LEU A 150 7.37 9.51 -11.17
C LEU A 150 7.50 10.56 -12.28
N ASP A 151 8.75 10.79 -12.69
CA ASP A 151 9.11 11.74 -13.75
C ASP A 151 9.43 11.01 -15.05
N SER A 152 10.28 9.98 -15.00
CA SER A 152 10.68 9.24 -16.20
C SER A 152 11.06 7.80 -15.94
N ILE A 153 11.02 6.99 -17.00
CA ILE A 153 11.45 5.58 -17.03
C ILE A 153 12.48 5.45 -18.16
N LYS A 154 13.66 4.91 -17.84
CA LYS A 154 14.73 4.65 -18.81
C LYS A 154 15.16 3.19 -18.74
N GLN A 155 15.27 2.55 -19.89
CA GLN A 155 15.85 1.22 -20.01
C GLN A 155 17.30 1.37 -20.49
N MET A 156 18.24 0.79 -19.75
CA MET A 156 19.66 0.80 -20.05
C MET A 156 20.13 -0.56 -20.56
N GLU A 157 21.39 -0.61 -21.00
CA GLU A 157 22.10 -1.85 -21.31
C GLU A 157 22.11 -2.78 -20.07
N ASP A 158 22.25 -4.09 -20.28
CA ASP A 158 22.17 -5.14 -19.24
C ASP A 158 20.82 -5.31 -18.52
N ASN A 159 19.71 -5.02 -19.21
CA ASN A 159 18.35 -5.20 -18.69
C ASN A 159 18.07 -4.36 -17.42
N LEU A 160 18.81 -3.26 -17.22
CA LEU A 160 18.60 -2.36 -16.09
C LEU A 160 17.52 -1.33 -16.42
N VAL A 161 16.52 -1.20 -15.56
CA VAL A 161 15.46 -0.19 -15.64
C VAL A 161 15.70 0.84 -14.54
N ILE A 162 15.73 2.11 -14.92
CA ILE A 162 15.89 3.23 -14.02
C ILE A 162 14.59 4.05 -14.06
N THR A 163 13.93 4.19 -12.91
CA THR A 163 12.79 5.10 -12.75
C THR A 163 13.22 6.31 -11.94
N THR A 164 12.99 7.51 -12.47
CA THR A 164 13.34 8.77 -11.82
C THR A 164 12.08 9.40 -11.23
N TYR A 165 12.16 9.83 -9.97
CA TYR A 165 11.08 10.49 -9.26
C TYR A 165 11.54 11.88 -8.79
N ASN A 166 10.75 12.90 -9.07
CA ASN A 166 11.05 14.28 -8.71
C ASN A 166 10.16 14.74 -7.55
N ARG A 167 10.75 15.52 -6.65
CA ARG A 167 10.01 16.18 -5.56
C ARG A 167 9.14 17.28 -6.14
N THR A 168 7.84 17.27 -5.84
CA THR A 168 6.89 18.26 -6.37
C THR A 168 7.10 19.63 -5.77
N LEU A 169 7.16 19.72 -4.43
CA LEU A 169 7.33 20.98 -3.70
C LEU A 169 8.04 20.74 -2.36
N PRO A 170 9.10 21.50 -2.02
CA PRO A 170 9.63 21.52 -0.66
C PRO A 170 8.64 22.22 0.27
N TRP A 171 8.40 21.65 1.45
CA TRP A 171 7.44 22.19 2.44
C TRP A 171 7.86 23.54 3.06
N ASN A 172 9.01 24.11 2.65
CA ASN A 172 9.62 25.32 3.24
C ASN A 172 9.72 25.26 4.77
N LEU A 173 9.82 24.05 5.32
CA LEU A 173 10.06 23.83 6.75
C LEU A 173 11.56 23.82 7.03
N GLN A 174 11.93 24.16 8.26
CA GLN A 174 13.32 24.06 8.71
C GLN A 174 13.74 22.58 8.77
N PRO A 175 15.01 22.24 8.51
CA PRO A 175 15.49 20.88 8.66
C PRO A 175 15.19 20.31 10.05
N CYS A 176 14.82 19.03 10.12
CA CYS A 176 14.64 18.33 11.39
C CYS A 176 15.92 18.44 12.25
N SER A 177 15.84 19.14 13.39
CA SER A 177 16.98 19.49 14.27
C SER A 177 17.39 18.36 15.23
N ALA A 178 17.30 17.10 14.80
CA ALA A 178 17.63 15.95 15.63
C ALA A 178 19.13 15.64 15.59
N SER A 179 20.01 16.56 16.00
CA SER A 179 21.45 16.33 16.29
C SER A 179 22.30 15.57 15.23
N ALA A 180 21.78 15.33 14.02
CA ALA A 180 22.35 14.36 13.09
C ALA A 180 22.09 14.73 11.63
N ASN A 181 23.09 14.46 10.79
CA ASN A 181 23.16 14.78 9.36
C ASN A 181 22.22 13.94 8.45
N TYR A 182 21.12 13.41 8.98
CA TYR A 182 20.26 12.45 8.26
C TYR A 182 18.97 13.07 7.71
N SER A 183 18.88 14.40 7.57
CA SER A 183 17.71 15.01 6.95
C SER A 183 17.68 14.69 5.45
N ALA A 184 16.55 14.14 5.00
CA ALA A 184 16.24 13.92 3.60
C ALA A 184 15.76 15.21 2.89
N ASP A 185 15.73 16.36 3.57
CA ASP A 185 15.25 17.62 3.00
C ASP A 185 16.06 18.11 1.80
N SER A 186 17.35 17.78 1.72
CA SER A 186 18.19 18.12 0.58
C SER A 186 17.86 17.29 -0.66
N ILE A 187 17.16 16.16 -0.53
CA ILE A 187 16.85 15.27 -1.64
C ILE A 187 15.76 15.91 -2.49
N THR A 188 16.06 16.11 -3.77
CA THR A 188 15.12 16.64 -4.76
C THR A 188 14.70 15.58 -5.78
N GLN A 189 15.50 14.52 -5.92
CA GLN A 189 15.28 13.47 -6.90
C GLN A 189 15.64 12.11 -6.31
N ILE A 190 14.85 11.09 -6.63
CA ILE A 190 15.12 9.70 -6.31
C ILE A 190 15.24 8.92 -7.61
N GLN A 191 16.28 8.09 -7.73
CA GLN A 191 16.45 7.17 -8.85
C GLN A 191 16.33 5.74 -8.34
N VAL A 192 15.38 4.97 -8.87
CA VAL A 192 15.19 3.57 -8.49
C VAL A 192 15.74 2.68 -9.60
N PHE A 193 16.66 1.80 -9.24
CA PHE A 193 17.34 0.87 -10.12
C PHE A 193 16.74 -0.53 -9.95
N LEU A 194 16.25 -1.11 -11.05
CA LEU A 194 15.64 -2.44 -11.08
C LEU A 194 16.27 -3.29 -12.18
N GLN A 195 16.73 -4.49 -11.83
CA GLN A 195 17.23 -5.45 -12.82
C GLN A 195 16.06 -6.27 -13.39
N SER A 196 15.71 -6.05 -14.66
CA SER A 196 14.54 -6.65 -15.32
C SER A 196 14.70 -8.14 -15.69
N THR A 197 15.77 -8.80 -15.22
CA THR A 197 16.09 -10.20 -15.54
C THR A 197 15.22 -11.22 -14.82
N LYS A 198 14.45 -10.83 -13.79
CA LYS A 198 13.48 -11.71 -13.14
C LYS A 198 12.06 -11.20 -13.37
N ARG A 199 11.23 -12.05 -13.97
CA ARG A 199 9.78 -11.87 -13.93
C ARG A 199 9.41 -11.77 -12.45
N LYS A 200 8.79 -10.66 -12.04
CA LYS A 200 8.29 -10.50 -10.67
C LYS A 200 7.20 -11.56 -10.47
N GLU A 201 7.57 -12.68 -9.85
CA GLU A 201 6.62 -13.69 -9.41
C GLU A 201 5.78 -13.04 -8.30
N ALA A 202 4.45 -13.17 -8.41
CA ALA A 202 3.55 -12.70 -7.36
C ALA A 202 3.97 -13.33 -6.02
N GLY A 203 4.20 -12.50 -4.99
CA GLY A 203 4.60 -12.96 -3.66
C GLY A 203 6.08 -12.83 -3.33
N ARG A 204 6.95 -12.38 -4.25
CA ARG A 204 8.36 -12.12 -3.94
C ARG A 204 8.56 -10.65 -3.54
N ILE A 205 8.75 -10.42 -2.25
CA ILE A 205 9.08 -9.10 -1.70
C ILE A 205 10.53 -8.75 -2.06
N GLU A 206 10.75 -7.55 -2.60
CA GLU A 206 12.08 -7.02 -2.91
C GLU A 206 12.52 -6.08 -1.79
N CYS A 207 13.79 -6.18 -1.40
CA CYS A 207 14.41 -5.24 -0.48
C CYS A 207 15.17 -4.18 -1.28
N CYS A 208 15.58 -3.10 -0.61
CA CYS A 208 16.29 -2.01 -1.27
C CYS A 208 17.53 -1.58 -0.50
N ASP A 209 18.57 -1.21 -1.24
CA ASP A 209 19.70 -0.44 -0.71
C ASP A 209 19.48 1.03 -1.08
N VAL A 210 19.63 1.92 -0.09
CA VAL A 210 19.55 3.37 -0.30
C VAL A 210 20.97 3.93 -0.22
N GLU A 211 21.44 4.50 -1.32
CA GLU A 211 22.74 5.15 -1.44
C GLU A 211 22.55 6.65 -1.71
N TYR A 212 23.19 7.50 -0.92
CA TYR A 212 23.22 8.94 -1.16
C TYR A 212 24.39 9.26 -2.08
N VAL A 213 24.11 9.94 -3.20
CA VAL A 213 25.16 10.32 -4.15
C VAL A 213 25.87 11.58 -3.63
N ASP A 214 27.09 11.39 -3.12
CA ASP A 214 27.90 12.45 -2.52
C ASP A 214 27.95 13.73 -3.37
N GLY A 215 27.66 14.87 -2.74
CA GLY A 215 27.67 16.18 -3.39
C GLY A 215 26.49 16.46 -4.31
N THR A 216 25.45 15.60 -4.33
CA THR A 216 24.23 15.81 -5.11
C THR A 216 22.98 15.72 -4.24
N ASN A 217 21.85 16.19 -4.78
CA ASN A 217 20.53 16.10 -4.16
C ASN A 217 19.75 14.86 -4.61
N VAL A 218 20.48 13.80 -4.98
CA VAL A 218 19.94 12.55 -5.55
C VAL A 218 20.15 11.40 -4.57
N ALA A 219 19.09 10.62 -4.35
CA ALA A 219 19.17 9.35 -3.66
C ALA A 219 18.94 8.20 -4.65
N ASP A 220 19.85 7.23 -4.64
CA ASP A 220 19.76 6.03 -5.45
C ASP A 220 19.18 4.90 -4.61
N VAL A 221 18.13 4.26 -5.12
CA VAL A 221 17.45 3.13 -4.49
C VAL A 221 17.63 1.91 -5.38
N LYS A 222 18.44 0.95 -4.94
CA LYS A 222 18.71 -0.27 -5.71
C LYS A 222 17.81 -1.40 -5.21
N LEU A 223 16.87 -1.83 -6.05
CA LEU A 223 16.01 -2.97 -5.73
C LEU A 223 16.78 -4.28 -5.90
N ARG A 224 16.72 -5.13 -4.88
CA ARG A 224 17.40 -6.43 -4.84
C ARG A 224 16.59 -7.48 -4.07
N SER A 225 17.09 -8.71 -4.09
CA SER A 225 16.56 -9.76 -3.22
C SER A 225 16.87 -9.45 -1.75
N CYS A 226 15.92 -9.72 -0.86
CA CYS A 226 16.10 -9.58 0.58
C CYS A 226 17.13 -10.55 1.14
N LEU A 227 17.91 -10.09 2.12
CA LEU A 227 18.81 -10.90 2.92
C LEU A 227 18.08 -11.47 4.14
N ILE A 228 18.59 -12.57 4.71
CA ILE A 228 18.03 -13.19 5.90
C ILE A 228 18.11 -12.19 7.07
N GLY A 229 16.96 -11.83 7.65
CA GLY A 229 16.87 -10.94 8.81
C GLY A 229 16.66 -9.45 8.48
N GLU A 230 16.53 -9.08 7.20
CA GLU A 230 16.10 -7.73 6.83
C GLU A 230 14.62 -7.54 7.17
N LEU A 231 14.31 -6.46 7.89
CA LEU A 231 12.94 -6.06 8.15
C LEU A 231 12.34 -5.46 6.88
N ILE A 232 11.35 -6.16 6.35
CA ILE A 232 10.48 -5.64 5.30
C ILE A 232 9.49 -4.70 5.99
N ALA A 233 9.57 -3.41 5.68
CA ALA A 233 8.61 -2.41 6.13
C ALA A 233 7.36 -2.40 5.25
#